data_AF-A0A8J3GS21-F1
#
_entry.id   AF-A0A8J3GS21-F1
#
_cell.length_a   1.000
_cell.length_b   1.000
_cell.length_c   1.000
_cell.angle_alpha   90.00
_cell.angle_beta   90.00
_cell.angle_gamma   90.00
#
_symmetry.space_group_name_H-M   'P 1'
#
loop_
_entity.id
_entity.type
_entity.pdbx_description
1 polymer ?
#
loop_
_entity_poly.entity_id
_entity_poly.type
_entity_poly.pdbx_seq_one_letter_code
_entity_poly.pdbx_strand_id
1 'polypeptide(L)'
;MEQPPRRRSFFVALFVAISWMAISFGFAGVLAVALDRDPVETPVPPYAGLIGLALAGVVVWLGVGLTARARAPWIGAVATAAAVYLMIIGAALLGSFLLFTEQATSPFVIVAVMLAAVAVAATWFGLRGPRAPAS
;
A
#
# COMPACT_ATOMS: atom_id res chain seq x y z
N MET A 1 4.51 7.36 31.03
CA MET A 1 4.70 6.70 29.72
C MET A 1 5.00 7.80 28.70
N GLU A 2 6.28 8.06 28.44
CA GLU A 2 6.68 9.03 27.41
C GLU A 2 6.24 8.48 26.05
N GLN A 3 5.29 9.17 25.41
CA GLN A 3 4.92 8.83 24.05
C GLN A 3 6.11 9.15 23.14
N PRO A 4 6.61 8.22 22.32
CA PRO A 4 7.68 8.53 21.39
C PRO A 4 7.25 9.70 20.49
N PRO A 5 8.14 10.64 20.15
CA PRO A 5 7.78 11.84 19.40
C PRO A 5 7.17 11.50 18.04
N ARG A 6 6.16 12.27 17.61
CA ARG A 6 5.38 12.08 16.35
C ARG A 6 6.26 11.95 15.09
N ARG A 7 7.46 12.53 15.12
CA ARG A 7 8.44 12.47 14.04
C ARG A 7 9.04 11.06 13.84
N ARG A 8 9.24 10.29 14.92
CA ARG A 8 9.83 8.93 14.85
C ARG A 8 8.91 7.93 14.17
N SER A 9 7.59 8.08 14.33
CA SER A 9 6.60 7.20 13.67
C SER A 9 6.54 7.39 12.15
N PHE A 10 6.85 8.58 11.63
CA PHE A 10 6.85 8.81 10.18
C PHE A 10 8.05 8.19 9.47
N PHE A 11 9.21 8.07 10.13
CA PHE A 11 10.35 7.34 9.57
C PHE A 11 10.09 5.83 9.49
N VAL A 12 9.45 5.26 10.52
CA VAL A 12 9.00 3.86 10.48
C VAL A 12 7.97 3.68 9.36
N ALA A 13 7.00 4.59 9.24
CA ALA A 13 6.02 4.55 8.16
C ALA A 13 6.68 4.62 6.78
N LEU A 14 7.74 5.43 6.61
CA LEU A 14 8.45 5.54 5.35
C LEU A 14 9.15 4.23 4.99
N PHE A 15 9.83 3.62 5.96
CA PHE A 15 10.46 2.31 5.80
C PHE A 15 9.42 1.24 5.40
N VAL A 16 8.25 1.25 6.07
CA VAL A 16 7.14 0.34 5.76
C VAL A 16 6.61 0.58 4.34
N ALA A 17 6.46 1.83 3.92
CA ALA A 17 6.00 2.16 2.57
C ALA A 17 6.99 1.71 1.49
N ILE A 18 8.29 1.91 1.70
CA ILE A 18 9.34 1.43 0.79
C ILE A 18 9.33 -0.11 0.72
N SER A 19 9.21 -0.77 1.87
CA SER A 19 9.10 -2.24 1.95
C SER A 19 7.85 -2.74 1.22
N TRP A 20 6.71 -2.07 1.42
CA TRP A 20 5.46 -2.37 0.73
C TRP A 20 5.61 -2.22 -0.80
N MET A 21 6.29 -1.17 -1.28
CA MET A 21 6.54 -0.99 -2.72
C MET A 21 7.37 -2.15 -3.28
N ALA A 22 8.46 -2.52 -2.60
CA ALA A 22 9.33 -3.61 -3.04
C ALA A 22 8.60 -4.96 -3.06
N ILE A 23 7.82 -5.25 -2.02
CA ILE A 23 7.00 -6.47 -1.93
C ILE A 23 5.94 -6.47 -3.02
N SER A 24 5.22 -5.37 -3.23
CA SER A 24 4.17 -5.26 -4.25
C SER A 24 4.74 -5.46 -5.65
N PHE A 25 5.91 -4.87 -5.94
CA PHE A 25 6.61 -5.09 -7.20
C PHE A 25 7.02 -6.55 -7.39
N GLY A 26 7.57 -7.18 -6.34
CA GLY A 26 7.91 -8.61 -6.36
C GLY A 26 6.70 -9.52 -6.60
N PHE A 27 5.58 -9.26 -5.90
CA PHE A 27 4.33 -10.00 -6.09
C PHE A 27 3.76 -9.79 -7.49
N ALA A 28 3.86 -8.59 -8.06
CA ALA A 28 3.45 -8.35 -9.44
C ALA A 28 4.29 -9.18 -10.43
N GLY A 29 5.61 -9.25 -10.25
CA GLY A 29 6.47 -10.10 -11.08
C GLY A 29 6.11 -11.59 -10.97
N VAL A 30 5.92 -12.10 -9.75
CA VAL A 30 5.52 -13.49 -9.52
C VAL A 30 4.16 -13.79 -10.13
N LEU A 31 3.18 -12.89 -9.96
CA LEU A 31 1.83 -13.07 -10.48
C LEU A 31 1.80 -13.01 -12.01
N ALA A 32 2.63 -12.16 -12.63
CA ALA A 32 2.75 -12.08 -14.08
C ALA A 32 3.26 -13.40 -14.67
N VAL A 33 4.28 -13.99 -14.06
CA VAL A 33 4.80 -15.31 -14.46
C VAL A 33 3.77 -16.41 -14.19
N ALA A 34 3.08 -16.38 -13.05
CA ALA A 34 2.15 -17.43 -12.66
C ALA A 34 0.85 -17.44 -13.49
N LEU A 35 0.38 -16.27 -13.92
CA LEU A 35 -0.84 -16.12 -14.72
C LEU A 35 -0.56 -16.07 -16.23
N ASP A 36 0.71 -16.12 -16.65
CA ASP A 36 1.15 -15.89 -18.04
C ASP A 36 0.49 -14.63 -18.63
N ARG A 37 0.46 -13.57 -17.82
CA ARG A 37 -0.29 -12.34 -18.14
C ARG A 37 0.45 -11.11 -17.65
N ASP A 38 0.52 -10.10 -18.50
CA ASP A 38 1.09 -8.82 -18.12
C ASP A 38 0.18 -8.04 -17.16
N PRO A 39 0.75 -7.26 -16.21
CA PRO A 39 -0.04 -6.40 -15.32
C PRO A 39 -0.86 -5.34 -16.06
N VAL A 40 -0.40 -4.96 -17.26
CA VAL A 40 -1.04 -4.01 -18.16
C VAL A 40 -0.87 -4.52 -19.58
N GLU A 41 -1.97 -4.84 -20.26
CA GLU A 41 -1.95 -5.29 -21.67
C GLU A 41 -1.99 -4.11 -22.65
N THR A 42 -2.51 -2.98 -22.19
CA THR A 42 -2.61 -1.76 -22.98
C THR A 42 -1.27 -1.03 -23.08
N PRO A 43 -0.99 -0.34 -24.20
CA PRO A 43 0.25 0.43 -24.33
C PRO A 43 0.26 1.60 -23.35
N VAL A 44 1.17 1.53 -22.36
CA VAL A 44 1.43 2.62 -21.40
C VAL A 44 2.88 3.06 -21.45
N PRO A 45 3.17 4.35 -21.18
CA PRO A 45 4.54 4.80 -21.05
C PRO A 45 5.28 4.01 -19.96
N PRO A 46 6.57 3.68 -20.15
CA PRO A 46 7.32 2.83 -19.22
C PRO A 46 7.44 3.41 -17.81
N TYR A 47 7.32 4.73 -17.67
CA TYR A 47 7.36 5.43 -16.38
C TYR A 47 6.02 5.40 -15.61
N ALA A 48 4.90 5.05 -16.25
CA ALA A 48 3.57 5.15 -15.64
C ALA A 48 3.43 4.21 -14.43
N GLY A 49 3.95 2.98 -14.54
CA GLY A 49 3.94 2.03 -13.44
C GLY A 49 4.76 2.51 -12.22
N LEU A 50 5.93 3.10 -12.47
CA LEU A 50 6.78 3.64 -11.39
C LEU A 50 6.13 4.83 -10.69
N ILE A 51 5.53 5.75 -11.45
CA ILE A 51 4.82 6.91 -10.89
C ILE A 51 3.60 6.42 -10.08
N GLY A 52 2.81 5.50 -10.62
CA GLY A 52 1.66 4.92 -9.92
C GLY A 52 2.07 4.23 -8.61
N LEU A 53 3.13 3.43 -8.64
CA LEU A 53 3.67 2.76 -7.46
C LEU A 53 4.18 3.77 -6.41
N ALA A 54 4.87 4.83 -6.84
CA ALA A 54 5.35 5.88 -5.95
C ALA A 54 4.19 6.65 -5.29
N LEU A 55 3.17 7.04 -6.05
CA LEU A 55 1.99 7.73 -5.53
C LEU A 55 1.22 6.84 -4.54
N ALA A 56 1.03 5.56 -4.87
CA ALA A 56 0.43 4.59 -3.96
C ALA A 56 1.30 4.38 -2.69
N GLY A 57 2.63 4.39 -2.83
CA GLY A 57 3.56 4.35 -1.71
C GLY A 57 3.40 5.54 -0.76
N VAL A 58 3.16 6.75 -1.29
CA VAL A 58 2.83 7.93 -0.48
C VAL A 58 1.53 7.73 0.28
N VAL A 59 0.50 7.14 -0.34
CA VAL A 59 -0.77 6.82 0.34
C VAL A 59 -0.53 5.85 1.50
N VAL A 60 0.26 4.80 1.29
CA VAL A 60 0.61 3.84 2.35
C VAL A 60 1.41 4.51 3.46
N TRP A 61 2.39 5.35 3.11
CA TRP A 61 3.20 6.10 4.07
C TRP A 61 2.33 6.97 4.99
N LEU A 62 1.40 7.74 4.40
CA LEU A 62 0.45 8.57 5.13
C LEU A 62 -0.50 7.70 5.95
N GLY A 63 -1.04 6.64 5.37
CA GLY A 63 -1.94 5.69 6.02
C GLY A 63 -1.31 5.12 7.29
N VAL A 64 -0.11 4.56 7.19
CA VAL A 64 0.64 4.01 8.33
C VAL A 64 0.98 5.10 9.35
N GLY A 65 1.49 6.25 8.89
CA GLY A 65 1.89 7.36 9.77
C GLY A 65 0.73 7.93 10.60
N LEU A 66 -0.45 8.03 10.00
CA LEU A 66 -1.67 8.54 10.63
C LEU A 66 -2.34 7.49 11.54
N THR A 67 -2.27 6.22 11.16
CA THR A 67 -2.99 5.14 11.87
C THR A 67 -2.16 4.47 12.97
N ALA A 68 -0.85 4.69 13.00
CA ALA A 68 0.07 4.15 14.01
C ALA A 68 -0.37 4.41 15.47
N ARG A 69 -1.13 5.48 15.73
CA ARG A 69 -1.64 5.84 17.08
C ARG A 69 -3.14 5.70 17.24
N ALA A 70 -3.87 5.30 16.20
CA ALA A 70 -5.32 5.20 16.24
C ALA A 70 -5.78 4.13 17.25
N ARG A 71 -6.92 4.37 17.91
CA ARG A 71 -7.50 3.42 18.87
C ARG A 71 -7.91 2.10 18.19
N ALA A 72 -8.43 2.19 16.97
CA ALA A 72 -8.80 1.06 16.12
C ALA A 72 -8.06 1.15 14.77
N PRO A 73 -7.20 0.18 14.42
CA PRO A 73 -6.43 0.22 13.17
C PRO A 73 -7.26 -0.13 11.94
N TRP A 74 -8.38 -0.84 12.12
CA TRP A 74 -9.16 -1.40 11.03
C TRP A 74 -9.73 -0.33 10.09
N ILE A 75 -10.23 0.77 10.65
CA ILE A 75 -10.70 1.91 9.85
C ILE A 75 -9.55 2.48 9.03
N GLY A 76 -8.37 2.57 9.65
CA GLY A 76 -7.14 3.01 9.00
C GLY A 76 -6.68 2.09 7.87
N ALA A 77 -6.71 0.78 8.08
CA ALA A 77 -6.34 -0.22 7.10
C ALA A 77 -7.30 -0.21 5.91
N VAL A 78 -8.62 -0.17 6.17
CA VAL A 78 -9.67 -0.09 5.13
C VAL A 78 -9.55 1.22 4.36
N ALA A 79 -9.37 2.35 5.04
CA ALA A 79 -9.21 3.66 4.39
C ALA A 79 -7.94 3.70 3.53
N THR A 80 -6.82 3.15 4.01
CA THR A 80 -5.56 3.08 3.25
C THR A 80 -5.70 2.16 2.03
N ALA A 81 -6.34 1.00 2.20
CA ALA A 81 -6.63 0.07 1.10
C ALA A 81 -7.51 0.74 0.03
N ALA A 82 -8.61 1.38 0.42
CA ALA A 82 -9.48 2.11 -0.49
C ALA A 82 -8.73 3.26 -1.18
N ALA A 83 -7.89 4.01 -0.46
CA ALA A 83 -7.11 5.10 -1.04
C ALA A 83 -6.05 4.60 -2.02
N VAL A 84 -5.38 3.47 -1.76
CA VAL A 84 -4.45 2.84 -2.69
C VAL A 84 -5.18 2.36 -3.94
N TYR A 85 -6.33 1.69 -3.78
CA TYR A 85 -7.17 1.26 -4.89
C TYR A 85 -7.56 2.45 -5.77
N LEU A 86 -8.17 3.48 -5.17
CA LEU A 86 -8.61 4.70 -5.86
C LEU A 86 -7.44 5.45 -6.52
N MET A 87 -6.26 5.48 -5.89
CA MET A 87 -5.07 6.10 -6.47
C MET A 87 -4.62 5.35 -7.74
N ILE A 88 -4.56 4.02 -7.71
CA ILE A 88 -4.13 3.21 -8.85
C ILE A 88 -5.12 3.34 -10.01
N ILE A 89 -6.42 3.13 -9.76
CA ILE A 89 -7.43 3.22 -10.83
C ILE A 89 -7.62 4.67 -11.30
N GLY A 90 -7.45 5.65 -10.42
CA GLY A 90 -7.49 7.07 -10.77
C GLY A 90 -6.33 7.47 -11.68
N ALA A 91 -5.12 6.98 -11.40
CA ALA A 91 -3.97 7.15 -12.28
C ALA A 91 -4.18 6.44 -13.64
N ALA A 92 -4.79 5.25 -13.63
CA ALA A 92 -5.16 4.53 -14.86
C ALA A 92 -6.17 5.31 -15.72
N LEU A 93 -7.17 5.93 -15.08
CA LEU A 93 -8.18 6.74 -15.76
C LEU A 93 -7.59 7.96 -16.49
N LEU A 94 -6.49 8.53 -15.99
CA LEU A 94 -5.77 9.60 -16.68
C LEU A 94 -5.09 9.12 -17.98
N GLY A 95 -4.77 7.83 -18.09
CA GLY A 95 -4.25 7.23 -19.31
C GLY A 95 -5.36 6.91 -20.31
N SER A 96 -6.33 6.08 -19.89
CA SER A 96 -7.53 5.79 -20.69
C SER A 96 -8.63 5.14 -19.84
N PHE A 97 -9.87 5.22 -20.33
CA PHE A 97 -11.00 4.52 -19.71
C PHE A 97 -10.85 2.98 -19.75
N LEU A 98 -10.27 2.45 -20.84
CA LEU A 98 -9.98 1.02 -20.97
C LEU A 98 -9.00 0.55 -19.88
N LEU A 99 -7.89 1.28 -19.71
CA LEU A 99 -6.90 1.00 -18.67
C LEU A 99 -7.51 1.07 -17.27
N PHE A 100 -8.40 2.03 -17.01
CA PHE A 100 -9.17 2.10 -15.77
C PHE A 100 -9.97 0.81 -15.51
N THR A 101 -10.71 0.30 -16.50
CA THR A 101 -11.50 -0.92 -16.35
C THR A 101 -10.65 -2.18 -16.14
N GLU A 102 -9.52 -2.27 -16.84
CA GLU A 102 -8.54 -3.36 -16.67
C GLU A 102 -7.97 -3.36 -15.25
N GLN A 103 -7.53 -2.19 -14.76
CA GLN A 103 -6.94 -2.06 -13.43
C GLN A 103 -7.97 -2.25 -12.30
N ALA A 104 -9.22 -1.85 -12.49
CA ALA A 104 -10.27 -1.98 -11.47
C ALA A 104 -10.56 -3.44 -11.09
N THR A 105 -10.40 -4.37 -12.03
CA THR A 105 -10.64 -5.82 -11.82
C THR A 105 -9.36 -6.64 -11.77
N SER A 106 -8.20 -5.97 -11.87
CA SER A 106 -6.90 -6.60 -11.98
C SER A 106 -6.50 -7.32 -10.69
N PRO A 107 -6.07 -8.60 -10.75
CA PRO A 107 -5.59 -9.31 -9.57
C PRO A 107 -4.33 -8.66 -8.97
N PHE A 108 -3.53 -7.96 -9.78
CA PHE A 108 -2.35 -7.21 -9.34
C PHE A 108 -2.75 -6.06 -8.40
N VAL A 109 -3.79 -5.31 -8.75
CA VAL A 109 -4.30 -4.20 -7.92
C VAL A 109 -4.92 -4.73 -6.64
N ILE A 110 -5.68 -5.82 -6.71
CA ILE A 110 -6.27 -6.47 -5.53
C ILE A 110 -5.16 -6.86 -4.54
N VAL A 111 -4.09 -7.51 -5.00
CA VAL A 111 -2.97 -7.90 -4.14
C VAL A 111 -2.28 -6.67 -3.53
N ALA A 112 -2.01 -5.62 -4.32
CA ALA A 112 -1.38 -4.39 -3.81
C ALA A 112 -2.22 -3.73 -2.69
N VAL A 113 -3.54 -3.68 -2.87
CA VAL A 113 -4.51 -3.14 -1.90
C VAL A 113 -4.53 -3.98 -0.63
N MET A 114 -4.53 -5.30 -0.75
CA MET A 114 -4.47 -6.22 0.39
C MET A 114 -3.16 -6.06 1.17
N LEU A 115 -2.03 -5.95 0.46
CA LEU A 115 -0.73 -5.69 1.08
C LEU A 115 -0.70 -4.34 1.81
N ALA A 116 -1.39 -3.31 1.29
CA ALA A 116 -1.48 -2.02 1.96
C ALA A 116 -2.27 -2.12 3.28
N ALA A 117 -3.40 -2.85 3.28
CA ALA A 117 -4.15 -3.13 4.51
C ALA A 117 -3.29 -3.89 5.53
N VAL A 118 -2.56 -4.91 5.08
CA VAL A 118 -1.64 -5.71 5.91
C VAL A 118 -0.53 -4.83 6.48
N ALA A 119 0.08 -3.94 5.69
CA ALA A 119 1.13 -3.04 6.15
C ALA A 119 0.65 -2.16 7.30
N VAL A 120 -0.56 -1.60 7.20
CA VAL A 120 -1.17 -0.80 8.28
C VAL A 120 -1.44 -1.64 9.52
N ALA A 121 -2.10 -2.79 9.35
CA ALA A 121 -2.44 -3.67 10.46
C ALA A 121 -1.17 -4.18 11.19
N ALA A 122 -0.21 -4.71 10.43
CA ALA A 122 1.05 -5.24 10.96
C ALA A 122 1.86 -4.17 11.69
N THR A 123 1.94 -2.94 11.15
CA THR A 123 2.65 -1.85 11.83
C THR A 123 1.97 -1.48 13.14
N TRP A 124 0.64 -1.44 13.18
CA TRP A 124 -0.08 -1.17 14.42
C TRP A 124 0.14 -2.26 15.48
N PHE A 125 0.08 -3.54 15.09
CA PHE A 125 0.34 -4.66 16.00
C PHE A 125 1.79 -4.66 16.48
N GLY A 126 2.76 -4.43 15.60
CA GLY A 126 4.18 -4.38 15.93
C GLY A 126 4.52 -3.25 16.90
N LEU A 127 3.90 -2.07 16.75
CA LEU A 127 4.11 -0.93 17.65
C LEU A 127 3.41 -1.11 19.01
N ARG A 128 2.40 -1.99 19.11
CA ARG A 128 1.63 -2.26 20.34
C ARG A 128 1.90 -3.63 20.97
N GLY A 129 3.00 -4.29 20.60
CA GLY A 129 3.34 -5.65 21.07
C GLY A 129 3.11 -5.86 22.58
N PRO A 130 2.81 -7.10 23.00
CA PRO A 130 2.33 -7.41 24.35
C PRO A 130 3.23 -6.75 25.39
N ARG A 131 2.63 -5.86 26.20
CA ARG A 131 3.33 -5.23 27.32
C ARG A 131 3.93 -6.37 28.14
N ALA A 132 5.26 -6.39 28.26
CA ALA A 132 5.91 -7.27 29.21
C ALA A 132 5.22 -7.04 30.57
N PRO A 133 4.85 -8.11 31.30
CA PRO A 133 4.29 -7.95 32.63
C PRO A 133 5.26 -7.11 33.44
N ALA A 134 4.74 -6.04 34.06
CA ALA A 134 5.52 -5.23 34.97
C ALA A 134 5.97 -6.14 36.12
N SER A 135 7.25 -6.53 36.10
CA SER A 135 7.94 -7.19 37.21
C SER A 135 8.32 -6.16 38.27
#